data_AF-A0A7R8Z7N3-F1
#
_entry.id   AF-A0A7R8Z7N3-F1
#
_cell.length_a   1.000
_cell.length_b   1.000
_cell.length_c   1.000
_cell.angle_alpha   90.00
_cell.angle_beta   90.00
_cell.angle_gamma   90.00
#
_symmetry.space_group_name_H-M   'P 1'
#
loop_
_entity.id
_entity.type
_entity.pdbx_description
1 polymer ?
#
loop_
_entity_poly.entity_id
_entity_poly.type
_entity_poly.pdbx_seq_one_letter_code
_entity_poly.pdbx_strand_id
1 'polypeptide(L)'
;MKTFLSVLAVALLAALTVGLPLEPEIKFTTSTAAPLDPDHVPSSVCRSMTPSHGASTPQNGVSPYKISLSSSSVAPGGVVQVTLSGKGVEEFKGIYVQGRVGDEPVGKFLPHDDKAVVISDCPPSQQNAASYVSRQSVNSVTLNWTAPNEPSTVVFRSTFVKNYSDFWVNVLSDELIVTARITLQTLISAGKVVVADRTAFERSPKLCIIVLPDPLSTRERARAKSEDHPSPSSTVRSRAHRGHHMDSVGRRYKNKESQAGLF
;
A
#
# COMPACT_ATOMS: atom_id res chain seq x y z
N MET A 1 -47.65 -21.76 84.10
CA MET A 1 -47.87 -20.70 85.12
C MET A 1 -47.81 -19.34 84.43
N LYS A 2 -48.59 -18.36 84.88
CA LYS A 2 -48.64 -16.98 84.33
C LYS A 2 -47.92 -16.02 85.29
N THR A 3 -47.23 -15.01 84.76
CA THR A 3 -46.97 -13.69 85.40
C THR A 3 -46.48 -12.72 84.30
N PHE A 4 -47.30 -11.79 83.82
CA PHE A 4 -47.48 -10.38 84.29
C PHE A 4 -46.26 -9.49 83.94
N LEU A 5 -46.39 -8.56 82.98
CA LEU A 5 -46.69 -7.10 83.14
C LEU A 5 -45.57 -6.34 83.91
N SER A 6 -45.15 -5.10 83.61
CA SER A 6 -45.78 -4.01 82.85
C SER A 6 -44.78 -2.85 82.55
N VAL A 7 -44.97 -2.12 81.44
CA VAL A 7 -44.96 -0.63 81.33
C VAL A 7 -43.74 0.21 81.83
N LEU A 8 -43.14 1.04 80.95
CA LEU A 8 -43.25 2.52 80.90
C LEU A 8 -42.21 3.11 79.92
N ALA A 9 -42.51 4.27 79.32
CA ALA A 9 -41.66 4.93 78.32
C ALA A 9 -40.73 6.00 78.91
N VAL A 10 -39.58 6.23 78.26
CA VAL A 10 -38.96 7.57 78.13
C VAL A 10 -38.34 7.69 76.74
N ALA A 11 -38.67 8.75 76.02
CA ALA A 11 -37.96 9.15 74.80
C ALA A 11 -37.05 10.33 75.13
N LEU A 12 -35.78 10.31 74.68
CA LEU A 12 -35.08 11.54 74.28
C LEU A 12 -33.77 11.28 73.51
N LEU A 13 -33.45 12.28 72.69
CA LEU A 13 -32.17 12.65 72.09
C LEU A 13 -31.90 12.20 70.65
N ALA A 14 -32.07 13.18 69.76
CA ALA A 14 -31.58 13.16 68.40
C ALA A 14 -30.04 13.31 68.37
N ALA A 15 -29.40 12.64 67.43
CA ALA A 15 -28.06 12.97 66.96
C ALA A 15 -28.11 13.07 65.43
N LEU A 16 -27.72 14.22 64.88
CA LEU A 16 -27.66 14.41 63.43
C LEU A 16 -26.49 13.58 62.88
N THR A 17 -26.77 12.58 62.05
CA THR A 17 -25.76 11.97 61.17
C THR A 17 -25.96 12.47 59.75
N VAL A 18 -25.40 13.64 59.46
CA VAL A 18 -25.14 14.07 58.08
C VAL A 18 -23.96 13.26 57.56
N GLY A 19 -24.23 12.01 57.16
CA GLY A 19 -23.27 11.13 56.50
C GLY A 19 -23.41 11.28 54.99
N LEU A 20 -22.36 11.77 54.33
CA LEU A 20 -22.33 11.99 52.88
C LEU A 20 -22.60 10.66 52.13
N PRO A 21 -23.22 10.69 50.94
CA PRO A 21 -23.23 9.52 50.07
C PRO A 21 -21.80 9.13 49.74
N LEU A 22 -21.48 7.85 49.97
CA LEU A 22 -20.19 7.27 49.64
C LEU A 22 -19.91 7.42 48.14
N GLU A 23 -18.63 7.59 47.83
CA GLU A 23 -18.12 7.92 46.49
C GLU A 23 -18.60 6.92 45.42
N PRO A 24 -18.80 7.34 44.16
CA PRO A 24 -19.03 6.40 43.09
C PRO A 24 -17.78 5.52 42.95
N GLU A 25 -17.95 4.19 43.08
CA GLU A 25 -16.89 3.26 42.72
C GLU A 25 -16.44 3.56 41.29
N ILE A 26 -15.23 4.12 41.15
CA ILE A 26 -14.51 4.07 39.88
C ILE A 26 -14.19 2.60 39.65
N LYS A 27 -15.12 1.92 38.97
CA LYS A 27 -14.90 0.61 38.41
C LYS A 27 -13.79 0.75 37.39
N PHE A 28 -12.56 0.58 37.85
CA PHE A 28 -11.43 0.23 37.01
C PHE A 28 -11.80 -1.08 36.35
N THR A 29 -12.44 -0.97 35.18
CA THR A 29 -12.51 -2.06 34.22
C THR A 29 -11.06 -2.40 33.91
N THR A 30 -10.58 -3.49 34.50
CA THR A 30 -9.38 -4.16 34.01
C THR A 30 -9.56 -4.30 32.51
N SER A 31 -8.72 -3.60 31.75
CA SER A 31 -8.72 -3.68 30.29
C SER A 31 -8.24 -5.07 29.91
N THR A 32 -9.16 -6.02 29.98
CA THR A 32 -9.08 -7.28 29.26
C THR A 32 -8.92 -6.87 27.82
N ALA A 33 -7.70 -7.04 27.28
CA ALA A 33 -7.42 -6.74 25.89
C ALA A 33 -8.49 -7.39 25.03
N ALA A 34 -9.26 -6.57 24.31
CA ALA A 34 -10.25 -7.08 23.40
C ALA A 34 -9.56 -8.05 22.41
N PRO A 35 -10.20 -9.16 22.02
CA PRO A 35 -9.70 -9.98 20.94
C PRO A 35 -9.39 -9.08 19.74
N LEU A 36 -8.21 -9.25 19.13
CA LEU A 36 -7.85 -8.51 17.93
C LEU A 36 -8.85 -8.87 16.83
N ASP A 37 -9.74 -7.93 16.53
CA ASP A 37 -10.70 -8.05 15.44
C ASP A 37 -9.93 -7.96 14.11
N PRO A 38 -9.86 -9.05 13.31
CA PRO A 38 -9.13 -9.03 12.05
C PRO A 38 -9.76 -8.07 11.03
N ASP A 39 -11.02 -7.66 11.23
CA ASP A 39 -11.78 -6.82 10.30
C ASP A 39 -11.64 -5.32 10.60
N HIS A 40 -10.89 -4.92 11.63
CA HIS A 40 -10.75 -3.50 12.03
C HIS A 40 -9.30 -3.04 12.25
N VAL A 41 -8.54 -2.95 11.16
CA VAL A 41 -7.37 -2.05 11.10
C VAL A 41 -7.85 -0.64 11.42
N PRO A 42 -7.35 0.03 12.49
CA PRO A 42 -7.83 1.35 12.87
C PRO A 42 -7.66 2.36 11.73
N SER A 43 -8.67 3.21 11.49
CA SER A 43 -8.62 4.23 10.42
C SER A 43 -7.44 5.21 10.54
N SER A 44 -6.83 5.32 11.72
CA SER A 44 -5.56 6.04 11.96
C SER A 44 -4.36 5.40 11.24
N VAL A 45 -4.31 4.07 11.13
CA VAL A 45 -3.29 3.32 10.37
C VAL A 45 -3.44 3.61 8.88
N CYS A 46 -4.68 3.62 8.36
CA CYS A 46 -4.95 3.84 6.94
C CYS A 46 -4.26 5.09 6.37
N ARG A 47 -4.27 6.21 7.11
CA ARG A 47 -3.57 7.43 6.66
C ARG A 47 -2.08 7.41 6.98
N SER A 48 -1.72 7.07 8.23
CA SER A 48 -0.33 7.16 8.72
C SER A 48 0.61 6.13 8.12
N MET A 49 0.09 4.95 7.74
CA MET A 49 0.83 3.73 7.40
C MET A 49 1.74 3.22 8.54
N THR A 50 1.60 3.74 9.76
CA THR A 50 2.54 3.49 10.86
C THR A 50 2.05 2.36 11.77
N PRO A 51 2.88 1.36 12.10
CA PRO A 51 2.57 0.33 13.08
C PRO A 51 2.25 0.93 14.46
N SER A 52 1.13 0.55 15.06
CA SER A 52 0.67 1.12 16.33
C SER A 52 1.08 0.24 17.54
N HIS A 53 2.38 0.01 17.74
CA HIS A 53 2.86 -0.76 18.91
C HIS A 53 4.12 -0.16 19.57
N GLY A 54 3.99 0.22 20.84
CA GLY A 54 5.08 0.76 21.66
C GLY A 54 5.49 2.20 21.29
N ALA A 55 6.73 2.56 21.60
CA ALA A 55 7.31 3.87 21.29
C ALA A 55 8.30 3.83 20.10
N SER A 56 8.23 2.78 19.27
CA SER A 56 9.09 2.62 18.10
C SER A 56 8.71 3.63 17.01
N THR A 57 9.69 4.32 16.43
CA THR A 57 9.50 5.26 15.31
C THR A 57 10.03 4.68 14.00
N PRO A 58 9.55 5.13 12.83
CA PRO A 58 10.10 4.68 11.55
C PRO A 58 11.60 4.93 11.42
N GLN A 59 12.28 4.07 10.68
CA GLN A 59 13.69 4.22 10.33
C GLN A 59 13.88 5.35 9.30
N ASN A 60 14.80 6.28 9.59
CA ASN A 60 15.06 7.47 8.75
C ASN A 60 15.98 7.21 7.54
N GLY A 61 16.54 6.00 7.43
CA GLY A 61 17.44 5.62 6.34
C GLY A 61 16.71 5.11 5.09
N VAL A 62 17.44 4.99 3.97
CA VAL A 62 16.92 4.37 2.74
C VAL A 62 16.41 2.97 3.05
N SER A 63 15.16 2.68 2.65
CA SER A 63 14.56 1.36 2.87
C SER A 63 15.35 0.25 2.13
N PRO A 64 15.67 -0.87 2.80
CA PRO A 64 16.24 -2.05 2.17
C PRO A 64 15.20 -2.85 1.35
N TYR A 65 13.96 -2.38 1.26
CA TYR A 65 12.86 -3.02 0.54
C TYR A 65 12.42 -2.19 -0.69
N LYS A 66 11.62 -2.82 -1.55
CA LYS A 66 11.03 -2.22 -2.76
C LYS A 66 9.64 -2.80 -3.04
N ILE A 67 8.86 -2.06 -3.82
CA ILE A 67 7.64 -2.56 -4.46
C ILE A 67 7.93 -2.65 -5.96
N SER A 68 7.43 -3.68 -6.63
CA SER A 68 7.58 -3.86 -8.08
C SER A 68 6.25 -4.35 -8.67
N LEU A 69 5.88 -3.80 -9.83
CA LEU A 69 4.58 -4.04 -10.47
C LEU A 69 4.77 -4.90 -11.72
N SER A 70 3.82 -5.79 -12.02
CA SER A 70 3.88 -6.61 -13.24
C SER A 70 3.65 -5.85 -14.55
N SER A 71 3.22 -4.59 -14.47
CA SER A 71 3.06 -3.66 -15.58
C SER A 71 3.15 -2.22 -15.09
N SER A 72 3.58 -1.29 -15.95
CA SER A 72 3.50 0.16 -15.74
C SER A 72 2.16 0.77 -16.17
N SER A 73 1.29 -0.01 -16.80
CA SER A 73 -0.06 0.43 -17.18
C SER A 73 -1.09 -0.70 -17.15
N VAL A 74 -2.35 -0.34 -16.93
CA VAL A 74 -3.47 -1.28 -16.86
C VAL A 74 -4.75 -0.62 -17.37
N ALA A 75 -5.72 -1.40 -17.84
CA ALA A 75 -7.06 -0.91 -18.14
C ALA A 75 -7.90 -0.82 -16.85
N PRO A 76 -8.99 -0.03 -16.81
CA PRO A 76 -9.80 0.12 -15.60
C PRO A 76 -10.53 -1.18 -15.28
N GLY A 77 -10.47 -1.58 -14.00
CA GLY A 77 -10.88 -2.90 -13.52
C GLY A 77 -9.95 -4.06 -13.91
N GLY A 78 -8.78 -3.80 -14.52
CA GLY A 78 -7.76 -4.82 -14.78
C GLY A 78 -6.93 -5.15 -13.54
N VAL A 79 -6.29 -6.33 -13.53
CA VAL A 79 -5.50 -6.82 -12.39
C VAL A 79 -4.00 -6.64 -12.63
N VAL A 80 -3.28 -6.20 -11.61
CA VAL A 80 -1.82 -6.06 -11.56
C VAL A 80 -1.28 -6.87 -10.37
N GLN A 81 -0.15 -7.56 -10.56
CA GLN A 81 0.59 -8.17 -9.45
C GLN A 81 1.50 -7.11 -8.82
N VAL A 82 1.40 -6.97 -7.50
CA VAL A 82 2.16 -6.04 -6.67
C VAL A 82 3.10 -6.90 -5.82
N THR A 83 4.40 -6.89 -6.14
CA THR A 83 5.42 -7.67 -5.45
C THR A 83 6.20 -6.79 -4.49
N LEU A 84 6.08 -7.07 -3.20
CA LEU A 84 6.79 -6.41 -2.11
C LEU A 84 7.98 -7.27 -1.72
N SER A 85 9.20 -6.77 -1.86
CA SER A 85 10.42 -7.59 -1.77
C SER A 85 11.62 -6.86 -1.16
N GLY A 86 12.56 -7.64 -0.62
CA GLY A 86 13.88 -7.16 -0.21
C GLY A 86 14.79 -6.82 -1.39
N LYS A 87 15.74 -5.91 -1.16
CA LYS A 87 16.86 -5.65 -2.05
C LYS A 87 17.97 -6.63 -1.71
N GLY A 88 18.26 -7.57 -2.60
CA GLY A 88 19.22 -8.65 -2.34
C GLY A 88 18.68 -9.64 -1.30
N VAL A 89 19.48 -9.93 -0.27
CA VAL A 89 19.19 -10.94 0.77
C VAL A 89 18.34 -10.42 1.94
N GLU A 90 17.83 -9.19 1.86
CA GLU A 90 17.05 -8.58 2.93
C GLU A 90 15.66 -9.22 3.04
N GLU A 91 15.20 -9.47 4.27
CA GLU A 91 13.92 -10.11 4.56
C GLU A 91 13.10 -9.27 5.52
N PHE A 92 11.78 -9.47 5.51
CA PHE A 92 10.83 -8.79 6.40
C PHE A 92 9.88 -9.80 7.05
N LYS A 93 9.32 -9.43 8.21
CA LYS A 93 8.29 -10.20 8.92
C LYS A 93 6.87 -9.69 8.67
N GLY A 94 6.72 -8.47 8.16
CA GLY A 94 5.41 -7.98 7.77
C GLY A 94 5.42 -6.76 6.86
N ILE A 95 4.27 -6.50 6.25
CA ILE A 95 3.98 -5.32 5.43
C ILE A 95 2.57 -4.79 5.70
N TYR A 96 2.35 -3.53 5.34
CA TYR A 96 1.03 -2.94 5.13
C TYR A 96 1.08 -2.04 3.90
N VAL A 97 0.20 -2.25 2.93
CA VAL A 97 0.28 -1.65 1.58
C VAL A 97 -1.07 -1.13 1.09
N GLN A 98 -1.03 -0.01 0.37
CA GLN A 98 -2.15 0.62 -0.31
C GLN A 98 -1.71 1.06 -1.72
N GLY A 99 -2.61 1.00 -2.70
CA GLY A 99 -2.51 1.82 -3.91
C GLY A 99 -3.15 3.18 -3.63
N ARG A 100 -2.51 4.30 -4.01
CA ARG A 100 -3.06 5.65 -3.78
C ARG A 100 -3.06 6.52 -5.04
N VAL A 101 -4.04 7.42 -5.12
CA VAL A 101 -4.03 8.60 -6.01
C VAL A 101 -3.86 9.83 -5.11
N GLY A 102 -2.68 10.45 -5.15
CA GLY A 102 -2.29 11.40 -4.11
C GLY A 102 -2.21 10.70 -2.75
N ASP A 103 -3.03 11.13 -1.79
CA ASP A 103 -3.13 10.51 -0.46
C ASP A 103 -4.31 9.53 -0.31
N GLU A 104 -5.25 9.49 -1.27
CA GLU A 104 -6.48 8.70 -1.17
C GLU A 104 -6.26 7.23 -1.60
N PRO A 105 -6.62 6.22 -0.77
CA PRO A 105 -6.53 4.81 -1.11
C PRO A 105 -7.53 4.40 -2.22
N VAL A 106 -7.05 3.66 -3.22
CA VAL A 106 -7.80 3.28 -4.43
C VAL A 106 -7.60 1.82 -4.86
N GLY A 107 -8.51 1.36 -5.72
CA GLY A 107 -8.52 -0.01 -6.24
C GLY A 107 -8.86 -1.04 -5.15
N LYS A 108 -8.63 -2.32 -5.43
CA LYS A 108 -8.97 -3.42 -4.51
C LYS A 108 -7.96 -4.55 -4.56
N PHE A 109 -7.39 -4.93 -3.42
CA PHE A 109 -6.68 -6.20 -3.29
C PHE A 109 -7.66 -7.38 -3.39
N LEU A 110 -7.24 -8.44 -4.07
CA LEU A 110 -8.00 -9.68 -4.21
C LEU A 110 -7.61 -10.68 -3.11
N PRO A 111 -8.53 -11.55 -2.68
CA PRO A 111 -8.24 -12.63 -1.74
C PRO A 111 -6.99 -13.45 -2.12
N HIS A 112 -6.26 -13.90 -1.11
CA HIS A 112 -5.00 -14.59 -1.25
C HIS A 112 -5.01 -15.88 -0.42
N ASP A 113 -4.42 -16.97 -0.95
CA ASP A 113 -4.50 -18.29 -0.32
C ASP A 113 -3.67 -18.39 0.98
N ASP A 114 -2.60 -17.60 1.09
CA ASP A 114 -1.84 -17.48 2.33
C ASP A 114 -2.63 -16.65 3.37
N LYS A 115 -3.04 -17.32 4.45
CA LYS A 115 -3.77 -16.75 5.59
C LYS A 115 -2.97 -15.72 6.40
N ALA A 116 -1.66 -15.59 6.16
CA ALA A 116 -0.86 -14.49 6.69
C ALA A 116 -1.19 -13.15 6.02
N VAL A 117 -1.85 -13.14 4.85
CA VAL A 117 -2.36 -11.94 4.17
C VAL A 117 -3.76 -11.60 4.68
N VAL A 118 -3.97 -10.36 5.12
CA VAL A 118 -5.28 -9.83 5.51
C VAL A 118 -5.61 -8.61 4.66
N ILE A 119 -6.80 -8.61 4.06
CA ILE A 119 -7.34 -7.47 3.29
C ILE A 119 -8.17 -6.62 4.24
N SER A 120 -8.04 -5.30 4.16
CA SER A 120 -8.66 -4.35 5.08
C SER A 120 -9.25 -3.15 4.35
N ASP A 121 -10.21 -2.50 5.00
CA ASP A 121 -10.95 -1.35 4.49
C ASP A 121 -10.33 -0.04 4.98
N CYS A 122 -10.00 0.87 4.06
CA CYS A 122 -9.63 2.24 4.37
C CYS A 122 -10.60 3.22 3.72
N PRO A 123 -11.38 4.00 4.49
CA PRO A 123 -12.30 4.99 3.94
C PRO A 123 -11.62 5.90 2.90
N PRO A 124 -12.31 6.28 1.81
CA PRO A 124 -13.76 6.12 1.58
C PRO A 124 -14.20 4.80 0.93
N SER A 125 -13.28 3.87 0.65
CA SER A 125 -13.60 2.62 -0.06
C SER A 125 -13.16 1.36 0.70
N GLN A 126 -13.45 0.18 0.14
CA GLN A 126 -13.23 -1.13 0.78
C GLN A 126 -12.20 -1.95 0.03
N GLN A 127 -11.52 -2.85 0.74
CA GLN A 127 -10.54 -3.81 0.24
C GLN A 127 -9.30 -3.16 -0.41
N ASN A 128 -9.05 -1.89 -0.14
CA ASN A 128 -8.02 -1.05 -0.76
C ASN A 128 -6.69 -1.02 0.01
N ALA A 129 -6.62 -1.72 1.15
CA ALA A 129 -5.40 -1.97 1.90
C ALA A 129 -5.19 -3.48 2.13
N ALA A 130 -3.94 -3.91 2.20
CA ALA A 130 -3.57 -5.27 2.56
C ALA A 130 -2.41 -5.27 3.55
N SER A 131 -2.42 -6.21 4.49
CA SER A 131 -1.29 -6.52 5.36
C SER A 131 -0.79 -7.94 5.12
N TYR A 132 0.46 -8.20 5.51
CA TYR A 132 0.98 -9.55 5.69
C TYR A 132 1.79 -9.58 6.97
N VAL A 133 1.63 -10.62 7.80
CA VAL A 133 2.38 -10.79 9.05
C VAL A 133 2.77 -12.26 9.26
N SER A 134 4.06 -12.52 9.46
CA SER A 134 4.61 -13.85 9.70
C SER A 134 5.62 -13.89 10.84
N ARG A 135 5.76 -15.06 11.47
CA ARG A 135 6.84 -15.35 12.44
C ARG A 135 8.17 -15.58 11.74
N GLN A 136 8.13 -16.21 10.58
CA GLN A 136 9.32 -16.44 9.75
C GLN A 136 9.50 -15.24 8.83
N SER A 137 10.75 -14.78 8.72
CA SER A 137 11.09 -13.74 7.76
C SER A 137 10.90 -14.28 6.34
N VAL A 138 10.48 -13.41 5.42
CA VAL A 138 10.38 -13.72 3.99
C VAL A 138 11.06 -12.63 3.16
N ASN A 139 11.60 -13.01 2.01
CA ASN A 139 12.22 -12.06 1.08
C ASN A 139 11.20 -11.38 0.15
N SER A 140 10.02 -11.99 -0.09
CA SER A 140 9.02 -11.48 -1.03
C SER A 140 7.60 -11.92 -0.69
N VAL A 141 6.62 -11.05 -0.96
CA VAL A 141 5.17 -11.33 -0.97
C VAL A 141 4.58 -10.69 -2.24
N THR A 142 3.72 -11.41 -2.96
CA THR A 142 3.04 -10.89 -4.16
C THR A 142 1.54 -10.88 -3.95
N LEU A 143 0.90 -9.74 -4.21
CA LEU A 143 -0.54 -9.55 -4.05
C LEU A 143 -1.17 -9.22 -5.41
N ASN A 144 -2.38 -9.70 -5.65
CA ASN A 144 -3.18 -9.28 -6.80
C ASN A 144 -4.01 -8.05 -6.43
N TRP A 145 -3.96 -7.00 -7.26
CA TRP A 145 -4.73 -5.77 -7.06
C TRP A 145 -5.48 -5.38 -8.34
N THR A 146 -6.74 -5.02 -8.18
CA THR A 146 -7.66 -4.57 -9.23
C THR A 146 -7.67 -3.05 -9.31
N ALA A 147 -7.44 -2.52 -10.51
CA ALA A 147 -7.43 -1.10 -10.79
C ALA A 147 -8.78 -0.43 -10.57
N PRO A 148 -8.82 0.85 -10.14
CA PRO A 148 -10.03 1.64 -10.12
C PRO A 148 -10.66 1.74 -11.53
N ASN A 149 -11.93 2.13 -11.57
CA ASN A 149 -12.68 2.27 -12.83
C ASN A 149 -12.34 3.56 -13.59
N GLU A 150 -11.74 4.55 -12.91
CA GLU A 150 -11.39 5.84 -13.49
C GLU A 150 -9.92 5.93 -13.92
N PRO A 151 -9.61 6.61 -15.04
CA PRO A 151 -8.24 6.88 -15.44
C PRO A 151 -7.48 7.64 -14.34
N SER A 152 -6.32 7.14 -13.97
CA SER A 152 -5.58 7.62 -12.79
C SER A 152 -4.11 7.22 -12.84
N THR A 153 -3.26 8.00 -12.16
CA THR A 153 -1.88 7.62 -11.86
C THR A 153 -1.85 7.12 -10.42
N VAL A 154 -1.56 5.83 -10.25
CA VAL A 154 -1.56 5.17 -8.94
C VAL A 154 -0.13 4.90 -8.51
N VAL A 155 0.21 5.25 -7.27
CA VAL A 155 1.48 4.86 -6.63
C VAL A 155 1.16 3.95 -5.46
N PHE A 156 1.81 2.81 -5.37
CA PHE A 156 1.71 1.95 -4.20
C PHE A 156 2.62 2.48 -3.10
N ARG A 157 2.07 2.61 -1.89
CA ARG A 157 2.77 2.99 -0.68
C ARG A 157 2.72 1.81 0.28
N SER A 158 3.86 1.42 0.83
CA SER A 158 3.94 0.35 1.83
C SER A 158 4.78 0.76 3.03
N THR A 159 4.47 0.11 4.14
CA THR A 159 5.34 -0.05 5.29
C THR A 159 5.92 -1.45 5.29
N PHE A 160 7.20 -1.59 5.63
CA PHE A 160 7.88 -2.87 5.79
C PHE A 160 8.42 -3.00 7.21
N VAL A 161 8.19 -4.15 7.85
CA VAL A 161 8.59 -4.45 9.24
C VAL A 161 9.63 -5.56 9.22
N LYS A 162 10.87 -5.26 9.61
CA LYS A 162 11.95 -6.24 9.79
C LYS A 162 11.87 -6.92 11.15
N ASN A 163 11.61 -6.13 12.19
CA ASN A 163 11.32 -6.58 13.54
C ASN A 163 10.51 -5.50 14.29
N TYR A 164 10.28 -5.71 15.59
CA TYR A 164 9.48 -4.85 16.47
C TYR A 164 9.89 -3.35 16.49
N SER A 165 11.16 -3.01 16.27
CA SER A 165 11.65 -1.62 16.27
C SER A 165 12.23 -1.17 14.93
N ASP A 166 12.57 -2.11 14.04
CA ASP A 166 13.12 -1.80 12.72
C ASP A 166 12.04 -1.92 11.65
N PHE A 167 11.46 -0.78 11.26
CA PHE A 167 10.47 -0.69 10.19
C PHE A 167 10.60 0.60 9.37
N TRP A 168 10.22 0.54 8.10
CA TRP A 168 10.27 1.66 7.15
C TRP A 168 8.86 1.94 6.65
N VAL A 169 8.37 3.17 6.84
CA VAL A 169 7.12 3.65 6.24
C VAL A 169 7.39 4.36 4.92
N ASN A 170 6.35 4.58 4.12
CA ASN A 170 6.43 5.36 2.88
C ASN A 170 7.43 4.81 1.84
N VAL A 171 7.56 3.48 1.75
CA VAL A 171 8.24 2.83 0.63
C VAL A 171 7.31 2.87 -0.57
N LEU A 172 7.75 3.50 -1.66
CA LEU A 172 6.92 3.71 -2.86
C LEU A 172 7.26 2.72 -3.99
N SER A 173 6.29 2.45 -4.86
CA SER A 173 6.50 1.88 -6.19
C SER A 173 6.80 2.96 -7.22
N ASP A 174 7.16 2.53 -8.43
CA ASP A 174 6.98 3.34 -9.64
C ASP A 174 5.48 3.60 -9.90
N GLU A 175 5.17 4.56 -10.78
CA GLU A 175 3.80 4.90 -11.16
C GLU A 175 3.14 3.80 -12.02
N LEU A 176 1.86 3.54 -11.71
CA LEU A 176 0.97 2.70 -12.51
C LEU A 176 -0.08 3.59 -13.20
N ILE A 177 -0.08 3.58 -14.52
CA ILE A 177 -1.06 4.34 -15.31
C ILE A 177 -2.31 3.49 -15.57
N VAL A 178 -3.41 3.84 -14.92
CA VAL A 178 -4.74 3.33 -15.26
C VAL A 178 -5.21 4.09 -16.50
N THR A 179 -5.15 3.42 -17.64
CA THR A 179 -5.46 3.99 -18.96
C THR A 179 -6.96 4.10 -19.18
N ALA A 180 -7.42 5.11 -19.93
CA ALA A 180 -8.82 5.18 -20.31
C ALA A 180 -9.21 4.03 -21.25
N ARG A 181 -10.44 3.50 -21.12
CA ARG A 181 -11.00 2.56 -22.10
C ARG A 181 -11.29 3.28 -23.42
N ILE A 182 -10.29 3.35 -24.28
CA ILE A 182 -10.43 3.83 -25.65
C ILE A 182 -11.15 2.74 -26.46
N THR A 183 -12.44 2.94 -26.73
CA THR A 183 -13.20 2.03 -27.59
C THR A 183 -12.97 2.34 -29.07
N LEU A 184 -13.15 1.35 -29.95
CA LEU A 184 -13.16 1.58 -31.41
C LEU A 184 -14.19 2.64 -31.82
N GLN A 185 -15.36 2.68 -31.17
CA GLN A 185 -16.38 3.70 -31.42
C GLN A 185 -15.87 5.10 -31.03
N THR A 186 -15.17 5.22 -29.90
CA THR A 186 -14.52 6.48 -29.48
C THR A 186 -13.45 6.91 -30.48
N LEU A 187 -12.65 5.98 -31.00
CA LEU A 187 -11.63 6.27 -32.02
C LEU A 187 -12.25 6.71 -33.36
N ILE A 188 -13.33 6.06 -33.80
CA ILE A 188 -14.05 6.41 -35.03
C ILE A 188 -14.74 7.77 -34.86
N SER A 189 -15.42 8.01 -33.74
CA SER A 189 -16.07 9.29 -33.41
C SER A 189 -15.06 10.45 -33.29
N ALA A 190 -13.85 10.18 -32.81
CA ALA A 190 -12.76 11.15 -32.75
C ALA A 190 -11.95 11.26 -34.06
N GLY A 191 -12.35 10.58 -35.14
CA GLY A 191 -11.63 10.57 -36.43
C GLY A 191 -10.24 9.92 -36.40
N LYS A 192 -9.87 9.25 -35.30
CA LYS A 192 -8.58 8.58 -35.11
C LYS A 192 -8.47 7.23 -35.82
N VAL A 193 -9.61 6.60 -36.14
CA VAL A 193 -9.70 5.36 -36.93
C VAL A 193 -10.79 5.54 -37.99
N VAL A 194 -10.43 5.34 -39.26
CA VAL A 194 -11.39 5.33 -40.37
C VAL A 194 -11.63 3.88 -40.79
N VAL A 195 -12.88 3.43 -40.74
CA VAL A 195 -13.27 2.14 -41.31
C VAL A 195 -13.39 2.33 -42.82
N ALA A 196 -12.48 1.71 -43.59
CA ALA A 196 -12.60 1.68 -45.03
C ALA A 196 -13.87 0.92 -45.45
N ASP A 197 -14.60 1.47 -46.43
CA ASP A 197 -15.86 0.89 -46.91
C ASP A 197 -15.65 -0.54 -47.47
N ARG A 198 -16.65 -1.40 -47.30
CA ARG A 198 -16.64 -2.80 -47.76
C ARG A 198 -16.38 -2.92 -49.26
N THR A 199 -16.78 -1.92 -50.05
CA THR A 199 -16.54 -1.86 -51.51
C THR A 199 -15.05 -1.82 -51.89
N ALA A 200 -14.15 -1.45 -50.96
CA ALA A 200 -12.71 -1.42 -51.21
C ALA A 200 -12.02 -2.80 -51.03
N PHE A 201 -12.64 -3.73 -50.30
CA PHE A 201 -11.99 -5.00 -49.91
C PHE A 201 -11.86 -6.00 -51.07
N GLU A 202 -12.83 -6.02 -52.00
CA GLU A 202 -12.86 -6.98 -53.12
C GLU A 202 -11.72 -6.79 -54.14
N ARG A 203 -10.98 -5.68 -54.09
CA ARG A 203 -9.85 -5.41 -55.02
C ARG A 203 -8.48 -5.86 -54.50
N SER A 204 -8.34 -6.20 -53.21
CA SER A 204 -7.14 -6.88 -52.68
C SER A 204 -7.36 -7.35 -51.23
N PRO A 205 -7.31 -8.65 -50.92
CA PRO A 205 -7.54 -9.18 -49.56
C PRO A 205 -6.32 -9.03 -48.63
N LYS A 206 -5.51 -7.98 -48.82
CA LYS A 206 -4.48 -7.58 -47.84
C LYS A 206 -5.10 -6.61 -46.86
N LEU A 207 -5.39 -7.12 -45.67
CA LEU A 207 -6.04 -6.42 -44.55
C LEU A 207 -5.25 -5.17 -44.12
N CYS A 208 -5.48 -4.04 -44.80
CA CYS A 208 -4.89 -2.76 -44.44
C CYS A 208 -5.76 -2.04 -43.40
N ILE A 209 -5.50 -2.31 -42.12
CA ILE A 209 -5.84 -1.34 -41.08
C ILE A 209 -4.89 -0.15 -41.28
N ILE A 210 -5.39 0.90 -41.93
CA ILE A 210 -4.63 2.15 -42.09
C ILE A 210 -4.67 2.89 -40.74
N VAL A 211 -3.72 2.56 -39.87
CA VAL A 211 -3.40 3.40 -38.73
C VAL A 211 -2.79 4.68 -39.29
N LEU A 212 -3.51 5.79 -39.18
CA LEU A 212 -2.94 7.10 -39.53
C LEU A 212 -1.75 7.36 -38.60
N PRO A 213 -0.57 7.76 -39.11
CA PRO A 213 0.49 8.23 -38.23
C PRO A 213 -0.02 9.44 -37.45
N ASP A 214 0.38 9.56 -36.18
CA ASP A 214 0.06 10.73 -35.37
C ASP A 214 0.42 12.02 -36.14
N PRO A 215 -0.38 13.10 -35.99
CA PRO A 215 -0.05 14.40 -36.56
C PRO A 215 1.15 15.00 -35.81
N LEU A 216 2.34 14.46 -36.07
CA LEU A 216 3.62 15.02 -35.69
C LEU A 216 3.64 16.49 -36.13
N SER A 217 3.89 17.37 -35.17
CA SER A 217 3.79 18.81 -35.39
C SER A 217 4.63 19.24 -36.59
N THR A 218 4.16 20.23 -37.33
CA THR A 218 4.73 20.70 -38.61
C THR A 218 6.14 21.32 -38.52
N ARG A 219 6.86 21.15 -37.40
CA ARG A 219 8.17 21.75 -37.13
C ARG A 219 9.39 20.88 -37.47
N GLU A 220 9.29 19.55 -37.48
CA GLU A 220 10.49 18.69 -37.62
C GLU A 220 10.93 18.39 -39.06
N ARG A 221 10.07 18.64 -40.07
CA ARG A 221 10.38 18.34 -41.48
C ARG A 221 11.45 19.26 -42.11
N ALA A 222 11.95 20.26 -41.37
CA ALA A 222 12.90 21.25 -41.87
C ALA A 222 14.39 20.96 -41.59
N ARG A 223 14.74 19.91 -40.81
CA ARG A 223 16.13 19.71 -40.31
C ARG A 223 16.87 18.47 -40.87
N ALA A 224 16.47 17.98 -42.05
CA ALA A 224 17.06 16.77 -42.64
C ALA A 224 17.46 16.97 -44.12
N LYS A 225 18.25 18.01 -44.44
CA LYS A 225 18.91 18.12 -45.77
C LYS A 225 20.14 19.06 -45.84
N SER A 226 21.20 18.74 -45.10
CA SER A 226 22.60 19.17 -45.27
C SER A 226 23.44 18.40 -44.24
N GLU A 227 24.57 17.75 -44.51
CA GLU A 227 25.43 17.62 -45.70
C GLU A 227 26.07 16.21 -45.73
N ASP A 228 26.81 15.90 -46.78
CA ASP A 228 27.50 14.62 -47.03
C ASP A 228 29.02 14.88 -47.26
N HIS A 229 29.84 13.82 -47.21
CA HIS A 229 31.25 13.70 -47.66
C HIS A 229 32.43 14.00 -46.69
N PRO A 230 33.65 13.38 -46.88
CA PRO A 230 34.23 12.57 -45.78
C PRO A 230 35.77 12.66 -45.49
N SER A 231 36.18 12.10 -44.34
CA SER A 231 37.51 11.49 -44.01
C SER A 231 38.78 12.40 -43.94
N PRO A 232 39.94 11.96 -43.36
CA PRO A 232 40.26 10.72 -42.61
C PRO A 232 41.02 10.89 -41.25
N SER A 233 41.16 9.78 -40.50
CA SER A 233 42.29 9.37 -39.63
C SER A 233 42.78 10.24 -38.43
N SER A 234 42.74 9.67 -37.22
CA SER A 234 43.97 9.31 -36.47
C SER A 234 43.70 8.47 -35.20
N THR A 235 44.71 7.70 -34.78
CA THR A 235 44.71 6.77 -33.64
C THR A 235 45.17 7.44 -32.33
N VAL A 236 44.74 6.99 -31.16
CA VAL A 236 45.57 6.84 -29.93
C VAL A 236 44.88 5.96 -28.87
N ARG A 237 45.69 5.28 -28.02
CA ARG A 237 45.29 4.27 -27.00
C ARG A 237 45.00 4.84 -25.60
N SER A 238 44.46 3.96 -24.73
CA SER A 238 44.57 3.87 -23.25
C SER A 238 43.41 4.49 -22.44
N ARG A 239 43.12 4.09 -21.17
CA ARG A 239 43.72 3.09 -20.25
C ARG A 239 42.63 2.47 -19.33
N ALA A 240 42.94 1.40 -18.58
CA ALA A 240 42.06 0.78 -17.56
C ALA A 240 42.56 1.00 -16.11
N HIS A 241 41.66 1.02 -15.11
CA HIS A 241 41.78 0.68 -13.66
C HIS A 241 40.33 0.72 -13.09
N ARG A 242 39.75 -0.19 -12.29
CA ARG A 242 40.14 -1.15 -11.20
C ARG A 242 40.25 -0.52 -9.78
N GLY A 243 39.36 -0.91 -8.86
CA GLY A 243 39.69 -1.06 -7.42
C GLY A 243 38.59 -0.84 -6.35
N HIS A 244 38.48 -1.81 -5.42
CA HIS A 244 37.99 -1.74 -4.01
C HIS A 244 36.47 -1.49 -3.76
N HIS A 245 35.68 -2.22 -2.94
CA HIS A 245 35.85 -3.14 -1.78
C HIS A 245 36.18 -2.50 -0.42
N MET A 246 35.25 -2.60 0.55
CA MET A 246 35.47 -3.04 1.94
C MET A 246 34.15 -3.40 2.65
N ASP A 247 34.21 -4.35 3.60
CA ASP A 247 33.10 -4.83 4.46
C ASP A 247 33.00 -4.03 5.77
N SER A 248 31.86 -4.15 6.52
CA SER A 248 31.83 -4.03 7.99
C SER A 248 30.55 -4.54 8.69
N VAL A 249 30.67 -5.76 9.22
CA VAL A 249 30.12 -6.33 10.48
C VAL A 249 29.06 -5.52 11.28
N GLY A 250 27.80 -5.98 11.21
CA GLY A 250 27.09 -6.68 12.30
C GLY A 250 26.94 -6.09 13.71
N ARG A 251 25.68 -6.05 14.20
CA ARG A 251 25.36 -6.24 15.63
C ARG A 251 23.96 -6.89 15.79
N ARG A 252 23.91 -8.10 16.38
CA ARG A 252 22.63 -8.78 16.71
C ARG A 252 22.07 -8.24 18.03
N TYR A 253 20.81 -7.81 18.04
CA TYR A 253 20.01 -7.76 19.27
C TYR A 253 18.99 -8.90 19.26
N LYS A 254 18.84 -9.59 20.40
CA LYS A 254 17.98 -10.77 20.54
C LYS A 254 16.52 -10.39 20.76
N ASN A 255 15.64 -11.22 20.20
CA ASN A 255 14.18 -11.06 20.14
C ASN A 255 13.53 -10.76 21.51
N LYS A 256 12.57 -9.83 21.51
CA LYS A 256 11.31 -9.99 22.24
C LYS A 256 10.20 -10.08 21.19
N GLU A 257 9.53 -11.23 21.14
CA GLU A 257 8.63 -11.60 20.06
C GLU A 257 7.18 -11.57 20.56
N SER A 258 6.66 -10.36 20.80
CA SER A 258 5.24 -10.11 21.08
C SER A 258 4.50 -9.84 19.76
N GLN A 259 4.05 -10.91 19.10
CA GLN A 259 3.14 -10.79 17.97
C GLN A 259 1.70 -10.61 18.46
N ALA A 260 1.26 -9.36 18.54
CA ALA A 260 -0.14 -8.96 18.63
C ALA A 260 -0.25 -7.50 18.14
N GLY A 261 -0.93 -7.27 17.00
CA GLY A 261 -1.13 -5.92 16.43
C GLY A 261 0.15 -5.25 15.92
N LEU A 262 0.55 -5.52 14.67
CA LEU A 262 1.44 -4.61 13.94
C LEU A 262 0.67 -3.50 13.23
N PHE A 263 -0.64 -3.67 13.04
CA PHE A 263 -1.59 -2.72 12.50
C PHE A 263 -2.93 -2.97 13.19
#